data_AF-A0A258GZA0-F1
#
_entry.id   AF-A0A258GZA0-F1
#
_cell.length_a   1.000
_cell.length_b   1.000
_cell.length_c   1.000
_cell.angle_alpha   90.00
_cell.angle_beta   90.00
_cell.angle_gamma   90.00
#
_symmetry.space_group_name_H-M   'P 1'
#
loop_
_entity.id
_entity.type
_entity.pdbx_description
1 polymer ?
#
loop_
_entity_poly.entity_id
_entity_poly.type
_entity_poly.pdbx_seq_one_letter_code
_entity_poly.pdbx_strand_id
1 'polypeptide(L)'
;MALDFFKRLMGATAPAELHDSDARTAVAAVLVMAARADGDYGLGEQAVVDHVLGTRFGLDAAGAEALRQQGEDAELESIDIYQFTKAIRTAIAIEDRVAIVEALWAVVLADGARDPHEDSLMRQLVDRLGLSPMDSALARQRVQGGGSVSGM
;
A
#
# COMPACT_ATOMS: atom_id res chain seq x y z
N MET A 1 -9.46 -12.78 -10.05
CA MET A 1 -8.08 -12.67 -9.54
C MET A 1 -7.91 -11.41 -8.69
N ALA A 2 -8.14 -10.19 -9.20
CA ALA A 2 -8.12 -8.97 -8.38
C ALA A 2 -9.21 -8.95 -7.27
N LEU A 3 -10.44 -9.37 -7.61
CA LEU A 3 -11.62 -9.24 -6.75
C LEU A 3 -11.53 -9.97 -5.38
N ASP A 4 -10.79 -11.09 -5.29
CA ASP A 4 -10.66 -11.87 -4.04
C ASP A 4 -9.65 -11.27 -3.06
N PHE A 5 -8.62 -10.59 -3.56
CA PHE A 5 -7.74 -9.76 -2.73
C PHE A 5 -8.53 -8.61 -2.10
N PHE A 6 -9.33 -7.90 -2.90
CA PHE A 6 -10.12 -6.76 -2.40
C PHE A 6 -11.19 -7.17 -1.38
N LYS A 7 -11.80 -8.34 -1.53
CA LYS A 7 -12.68 -8.91 -0.48
C LYS A 7 -11.97 -9.14 0.86
N ARG A 8 -10.68 -9.46 0.84
CA ARG A 8 -9.86 -9.65 2.05
C ARG A 8 -9.37 -8.33 2.62
N LEU A 9 -9.05 -7.35 1.77
CA LEU A 9 -8.77 -5.97 2.21
C LEU A 9 -9.98 -5.35 2.91
N MET A 10 -11.21 -5.67 2.47
CA MET A 10 -12.46 -5.31 3.19
C MET A 10 -12.67 -6.08 4.51
N GLY A 11 -12.04 -7.25 4.68
CA GLY A 11 -12.19 -8.12 5.84
C GLY A 11 -11.12 -7.92 6.93
N ALA A 12 -9.96 -7.38 6.57
CA ALA A 12 -9.05 -6.78 7.53
C ALA A 12 -9.73 -5.50 8.03
N THR A 13 -10.38 -5.60 9.19
CA THR A 13 -11.07 -4.50 9.87
C THR A 13 -10.31 -3.20 9.66
N ALA A 14 -10.99 -2.18 9.11
CA ALA A 14 -10.46 -0.82 9.08
C ALA A 14 -9.85 -0.55 10.46
N PRO A 15 -8.57 -0.12 10.55
CA PRO A 15 -7.94 0.13 11.84
C PRO A 15 -8.90 1.02 12.65
N ALA A 16 -9.19 0.62 13.89
CA ALA A 16 -10.08 1.34 14.78
C ALA A 16 -9.70 2.83 14.74
N GLU A 17 -10.54 3.62 14.08
CA GLU A 17 -10.41 5.05 13.82
C GLU A 17 -8.96 5.52 13.61
N LEU A 18 -8.47 5.46 12.36
CA LEU A 18 -7.35 6.30 11.92
C LEU A 18 -7.75 7.77 12.13
N HIS A 19 -7.45 8.29 13.32
CA HIS A 19 -7.82 9.62 13.79
C HIS A 19 -6.87 10.72 13.34
N ASP A 20 -6.03 10.47 12.35
CA ASP A 20 -5.14 11.50 11.83
C ASP A 20 -5.22 11.53 10.31
N SER A 21 -5.59 12.68 9.75
CA SER A 21 -5.54 12.91 8.30
C SER A 21 -4.14 12.57 7.78
N ASP A 22 -3.14 12.87 8.60
CA ASP A 22 -1.71 12.69 8.34
C ASP A 22 -1.35 11.22 8.16
N ALA A 23 -2.00 10.30 8.88
CA ALA A 23 -1.76 8.87 8.73
C ALA A 23 -2.33 8.32 7.41
N ARG A 24 -3.51 8.80 7.00
CA ARG A 24 -4.12 8.41 5.72
C ARG A 24 -3.30 8.96 4.56
N THR A 25 -2.91 10.23 4.63
CA THR A 25 -2.03 10.89 3.66
C THR A 25 -0.67 10.19 3.59
N ALA A 26 -0.09 9.80 4.72
CA ALA A 26 1.17 9.04 4.73
C ALA A 26 1.03 7.66 4.08
N VAL A 27 -0.09 6.95 4.29
CA VAL A 27 -0.37 5.69 3.58
C VAL A 27 -0.52 5.92 2.08
N ALA A 28 -1.23 6.97 1.67
CA ALA A 28 -1.37 7.34 0.26
C ALA A 28 -0.01 7.67 -0.37
N ALA A 29 0.82 8.46 0.30
CA ALA A 29 2.15 8.83 -0.17
C ALA A 29 3.07 7.61 -0.37
N VAL A 30 3.06 6.63 0.55
CA VAL A 30 3.88 5.41 0.34
C VAL A 30 3.35 4.52 -0.78
N LEU A 31 2.04 4.52 -1.04
CA LEU A 31 1.45 3.82 -2.19
C LEU A 31 1.81 4.52 -3.51
N VAL A 32 1.80 5.85 -3.53
CA VAL A 32 2.24 6.65 -4.69
C VAL A 32 3.74 6.45 -4.96
N MET A 33 4.60 6.46 -3.95
CA MET A 33 6.02 6.12 -4.11
C MET A 33 6.21 4.72 -4.70
N ALA A 34 5.44 3.73 -4.22
CA ALA A 34 5.50 2.37 -4.76
C ALA A 34 5.05 2.31 -6.22
N ALA A 35 3.99 3.03 -6.56
CA ALA A 35 3.47 3.13 -7.93
C ALA A 35 4.40 3.88 -8.90
N ARG A 36 5.33 4.71 -8.39
CA ARG A 36 6.29 5.50 -9.18
C ARG A 36 7.67 4.84 -9.27
N ALA A 37 7.88 3.72 -8.58
CA ALA A 37 9.21 3.20 -8.26
C ALA A 37 10.03 2.76 -9.49
N ASP A 38 9.35 2.30 -10.55
CA ASP A 38 9.92 1.89 -11.84
C ASP A 38 10.03 3.07 -12.85
N GLY A 39 9.46 4.23 -12.50
CA GLY A 39 9.48 5.46 -13.29
C GLY A 39 8.31 5.64 -14.25
N ASP A 40 7.34 4.72 -14.32
CA ASP A 40 6.13 4.87 -15.14
C ASP A 40 4.90 5.08 -14.24
N TYR A 41 4.44 6.34 -14.15
CA TYR A 41 3.26 6.68 -13.37
C TYR A 41 2.23 7.38 -14.23
N GLY A 42 1.18 6.64 -14.57
CA GLY A 42 0.08 7.09 -15.41
C GLY A 42 -1.28 6.71 -14.85
N LEU A 43 -2.29 6.71 -15.73
CA LEU A 43 -3.68 6.46 -15.34
C LEU A 43 -3.92 5.04 -14.81
N GLY A 44 -3.12 4.06 -15.26
CA GLY A 44 -3.21 2.69 -14.79
C GLY A 44 -2.84 2.57 -13.32
N GLU A 45 -1.69 3.13 -12.97
CA GLU A 45 -1.12 3.12 -11.62
C GLU A 45 -1.98 3.95 -10.66
N GLN A 46 -2.46 5.12 -11.12
CA GLN A 46 -3.42 5.94 -10.37
C GLN A 46 -4.69 5.15 -10.02
N ALA A 47 -5.28 4.44 -10.99
CA ALA A 47 -6.48 3.65 -10.75
C ALA A 47 -6.25 2.51 -9.74
N VAL A 48 -5.06 1.91 -9.73
CA VAL A 48 -4.69 0.88 -8.74
C VAL A 48 -4.60 1.50 -7.35
N VAL A 49 -3.91 2.64 -7.21
CA VAL A 49 -3.79 3.36 -5.94
C VAL A 49 -5.17 3.79 -5.43
N ASP A 50 -6.01 4.39 -6.28
CA ASP A 50 -7.37 4.81 -5.94
C ASP A 50 -8.21 3.62 -5.46
N HIS A 51 -8.13 2.48 -6.14
CA HIS A 51 -8.90 1.30 -5.75
C HIS A 51 -8.45 0.71 -4.40
N VAL A 52 -7.13 0.70 -4.15
CA VAL A 52 -6.55 0.27 -2.86
C VAL A 52 -6.98 1.21 -1.73
N LEU A 53 -6.88 2.53 -1.94
CA LEU A 53 -7.28 3.54 -0.95
C LEU A 53 -8.78 3.48 -0.65
N GLY A 54 -9.60 3.41 -1.70
CA GLY A 54 -11.05 3.31 -1.59
C GLY A 54 -11.49 2.08 -0.81
N THR A 55 -10.90 0.92 -1.12
CA THR A 55 -11.22 -0.33 -0.40
C THR A 55 -10.76 -0.28 1.05
N ARG A 56 -9.53 0.20 1.31
CA ARG A 56 -8.96 0.22 2.67
C ARG A 56 -9.68 1.18 3.61
N PHE A 57 -10.08 2.34 3.10
CA PHE A 57 -10.64 3.41 3.91
C PHE A 57 -12.15 3.60 3.75
N GLY A 58 -12.80 2.75 2.94
CA GLY A 58 -14.24 2.82 2.67
C GLY A 58 -14.63 4.12 1.94
N LEU A 59 -13.78 4.60 1.03
CA LEU A 59 -14.02 5.83 0.27
C LEU A 59 -14.73 5.54 -1.05
N ASP A 60 -15.50 6.50 -1.52
CA ASP A 60 -15.98 6.51 -2.90
C ASP A 60 -14.84 6.92 -3.87
N ALA A 61 -15.14 6.90 -5.18
CA ALA A 61 -14.14 7.22 -6.19
C ALA A 61 -13.54 8.62 -6.02
N ALA A 62 -14.36 9.62 -5.69
CA ALA A 62 -13.91 10.99 -5.49
C ALA A 62 -13.05 11.14 -4.22
N GLY A 63 -13.42 10.46 -3.12
CA GLY A 63 -12.64 10.46 -1.89
C GLY A 63 -11.30 9.73 -2.04
N ALA A 64 -11.27 8.63 -2.78
CA ALA A 64 -10.04 7.91 -3.09
C ALA A 64 -9.09 8.75 -3.95
N GLU A 65 -9.61 9.37 -5.02
CA GLU A 65 -8.86 10.28 -5.87
C GLU A 65 -8.30 11.47 -5.09
N ALA A 66 -9.13 12.10 -4.25
CA ALA A 66 -8.69 13.23 -3.42
C ALA A 66 -7.57 12.82 -2.44
N LEU A 67 -7.67 11.63 -1.84
CA LEU A 67 -6.64 11.13 -0.95
C LEU A 67 -5.37 10.73 -1.70
N ARG A 68 -5.48 10.18 -2.92
CA ARG A 68 -4.32 9.94 -3.79
C ARG A 68 -3.61 11.24 -4.10
N GLN A 69 -4.33 12.29 -4.51
CA GLN A 69 -3.76 13.61 -4.80
C GLN A 69 -3.04 14.19 -3.58
N GLN A 70 -3.63 14.09 -2.38
CA GLN A 70 -2.94 14.48 -1.14
C GLN A 70 -1.65 13.68 -0.91
N GLY A 71 -1.66 12.38 -1.23
CA GLY A 71 -0.47 11.53 -1.17
C GLY A 71 0.58 11.93 -2.20
N GLU A 72 0.19 12.29 -3.42
CA GLU A 72 1.07 12.81 -4.48
C GLU A 72 1.72 14.12 -4.05
N ASP A 73 0.93 15.08 -3.57
CA ASP A 73 1.44 16.37 -3.10
C ASP A 73 2.41 16.18 -1.93
N ALA A 74 2.04 15.34 -0.95
CA ALA A 74 2.89 15.05 0.18
C ALA A 74 4.20 14.36 -0.24
N GLU A 75 4.16 13.42 -1.17
CA GLU A 75 5.35 12.73 -1.70
C GLU A 75 6.30 13.70 -2.38
N LEU A 76 5.78 14.63 -3.19
CA LEU A 76 6.55 15.67 -3.86
C LEU A 76 7.17 16.69 -2.88
N GLU A 77 6.47 17.00 -1.78
CA GLU A 77 6.93 17.94 -0.76
C GLU A 77 7.88 17.30 0.28
N SER A 78 7.87 15.98 0.41
CA SER A 78 8.64 15.31 1.46
C SER A 78 10.11 15.17 1.09
N ILE A 79 10.96 15.35 2.10
CA ILE A 79 12.41 15.18 1.99
C ILE A 79 12.77 13.68 1.90
N ASP A 80 12.01 12.80 2.58
CA ASP A 80 12.27 11.36 2.57
C ASP A 80 11.07 10.47 2.98
N ILE A 81 11.25 9.16 2.78
CA ILE A 81 10.34 8.07 3.17
C ILE A 81 10.19 7.89 4.69
N TYR A 82 11.11 8.46 5.49
CA TYR A 82 11.11 8.29 6.94
C TYR A 82 9.93 9.02 7.59
N GLN A 83 9.56 10.20 7.09
CA GLN A 83 8.42 10.94 7.64
C GLN A 83 7.11 10.15 7.54
N PHE A 84 6.83 9.57 6.36
CA PHE A 84 5.61 8.78 6.16
C PHE A 84 5.59 7.52 7.00
N THR A 85 6.70 6.78 7.00
CA THR A 85 6.80 5.53 7.78
C THR A 85 6.72 5.79 9.29
N LYS A 86 7.24 6.93 9.77
CA LYS A 86 7.06 7.39 11.15
C LYS A 86 5.61 7.72 11.47
N ALA A 87 4.93 8.49 10.61
CA ALA A 87 3.51 8.82 10.77
C ALA A 87 2.66 7.54 10.84
N ILE A 88 2.87 6.61 9.90
CA ILE A 88 2.24 5.29 9.89
C ILE A 88 2.51 4.53 11.19
N ARG A 89 3.76 4.44 11.64
CA ARG A 89 4.11 3.72 12.87
C ARG A 89 3.49 4.32 14.13
N THR A 90 3.27 5.62 14.12
CA THR A 90 2.71 6.34 15.26
C THR A 90 1.20 6.10 15.35
N ALA A 91 0.52 6.12 14.20
CA ALA A 91 -0.93 6.00 14.12
C ALA A 91 -1.43 4.54 14.01
N ILE A 92 -0.60 3.61 13.54
CA ILE A 92 -1.01 2.24 13.20
C ILE A 92 -0.22 1.24 14.04
N ALA A 93 -0.94 0.38 14.76
CA ALA A 93 -0.39 -0.70 15.56
C ALA A 93 0.35 -1.71 14.67
N ILE A 94 1.39 -2.36 15.21
CA ILE A 94 2.27 -3.22 14.41
C ILE A 94 1.51 -4.37 13.73
N GLU A 95 0.47 -4.88 14.37
CA GLU A 95 -0.40 -5.95 13.90
C GLU A 95 -1.14 -5.55 12.61
N ASP A 96 -1.48 -4.27 12.46
CA ASP A 96 -2.22 -3.73 11.31
C ASP A 96 -1.30 -3.24 10.18
N ARG A 97 0.01 -3.12 10.42
CA ARG A 97 0.97 -2.66 9.41
C ARG A 97 1.18 -3.66 8.29
N VAL A 98 0.96 -4.95 8.55
CA VAL A 98 1.05 -5.99 7.51
C VAL A 98 0.06 -5.72 6.38
N ALA A 99 -1.14 -5.21 6.69
CA ALA A 99 -2.12 -4.85 5.67
C ALA A 99 -1.67 -3.68 4.78
N ILE A 100 -0.77 -2.82 5.27
CA ILE A 100 -0.15 -1.75 4.47
C ILE A 100 0.88 -2.35 3.52
N VAL A 101 1.68 -3.31 3.99
CA VAL A 101 2.64 -4.04 3.14
C VAL A 101 1.94 -4.87 2.07
N GLU A 102 0.80 -5.47 2.38
CA GLU A 102 -0.05 -6.14 1.38
C GLU A 102 -0.57 -5.15 0.32
N ALA A 103 -1.01 -3.95 0.74
CA ALA A 103 -1.43 -2.89 -0.17
C ALA A 103 -0.29 -2.41 -1.08
N LEU A 104 0.91 -2.22 -0.52
CA LEU A 104 2.12 -1.87 -1.29
C LEU A 104 2.48 -2.95 -2.32
N TRP A 105 2.42 -4.24 -1.94
CA TRP A 105 2.62 -5.33 -2.88
C TRP A 105 1.56 -5.40 -3.96
N ALA A 106 0.31 -5.04 -3.68
CA ALA A 106 -0.75 -5.01 -4.69
C ALA A 106 -0.49 -3.94 -5.77
N VAL A 107 0.09 -2.80 -5.37
CA VAL A 107 0.52 -1.74 -6.29
C VAL A 107 1.71 -2.21 -7.14
N VAL A 108 2.78 -2.68 -6.51
CA VAL A 108 4.02 -3.16 -7.16
C VAL A 108 3.80 -4.37 -8.09
N LEU A 109 2.73 -5.15 -7.88
CA LEU A 109 2.45 -6.33 -8.70
C LEU A 109 1.38 -6.08 -9.77
N ALA A 110 0.90 -4.84 -9.93
CA ALA A 110 -0.24 -4.53 -10.79
C ALA A 110 0.10 -4.65 -12.29
N ASP A 111 1.33 -4.34 -12.68
CA ASP A 111 1.84 -4.42 -14.05
C ASP A 111 2.40 -5.82 -14.41
N GLY A 112 2.61 -6.66 -13.39
CA GLY A 112 3.09 -8.04 -13.51
C GLY A 112 4.61 -8.19 -13.67
N ALA A 113 5.39 -7.11 -13.62
CA ALA A 113 6.83 -7.16 -13.86
C ALA A 113 7.61 -6.40 -12.78
N ARG A 114 8.23 -7.15 -11.87
CA ARG A 114 9.00 -6.54 -10.78
C ARG A 114 10.45 -6.25 -11.17
N ASP A 115 10.92 -5.05 -10.87
CA ASP A 115 12.31 -4.65 -11.06
C ASP A 115 13.11 -4.47 -9.73
N PRO A 116 14.46 -4.47 -9.77
CA PRO A 116 15.31 -4.28 -8.58
C PRO A 116 15.04 -3.03 -7.74
N HIS A 117 14.55 -1.94 -8.33
CA HIS A 117 14.23 -0.67 -7.65
C HIS A 117 13.03 -0.85 -6.72
N GLU A 118 11.95 -1.44 -7.21
CA GLU A 118 10.77 -1.76 -6.40
C GLU A 118 11.11 -2.72 -5.26
N ASP A 119 11.97 -3.70 -5.55
CA ASP A 119 12.48 -4.64 -4.56
C ASP A 119 13.25 -3.93 -3.45
N SER A 120 14.04 -2.92 -3.81
CA SER A 120 14.77 -2.08 -2.87
C SER A 120 13.83 -1.20 -2.05
N LEU A 121 12.84 -0.59 -2.70
CA LEU A 121 11.83 0.24 -2.05
C LEU A 121 11.01 -0.58 -1.03
N MET A 122 10.54 -1.76 -1.42
CA MET A 122 9.77 -2.64 -0.53
C MET A 122 10.59 -3.06 0.69
N ARG A 123 11.87 -3.40 0.53
CA ARG A 123 12.75 -3.69 1.67
C ARG A 123 12.85 -2.50 2.63
N GLN A 124 13.02 -1.29 2.08
CA GLN A 124 13.13 -0.06 2.87
C GLN A 124 11.84 0.29 3.61
N LEU A 125 10.69 0.14 2.96
CA LEU A 125 9.38 0.40 3.56
C LEU A 125 9.08 -0.61 4.67
N VAL A 126 9.30 -1.90 4.42
CA VAL A 126 9.06 -2.99 5.39
C VAL A 126 9.89 -2.79 6.66
N ASP A 127 11.19 -2.56 6.50
CA ASP A 127 12.10 -2.31 7.62
C ASP A 127 11.65 -1.08 8.44
N ARG A 128 11.33 0.02 7.75
CA ARG A 128 10.89 1.25 8.42
C ARG A 128 9.50 1.17 9.05
N LEU A 129 8.64 0.27 8.59
CA LEU A 129 7.36 -0.03 9.24
C LEU A 129 7.53 -0.95 10.47
N GLY A 130 8.74 -1.46 10.70
CA GLY A 130 9.09 -2.34 11.81
C GLY A 130 8.68 -3.80 11.56
N LEU A 131 8.55 -4.20 10.30
CA LEU A 131 8.17 -5.55 9.90
C LEU A 131 9.38 -6.33 9.39
N SER A 132 9.33 -7.66 9.48
CA SER A 132 10.42 -8.50 9.03
C SER A 132 10.34 -8.79 7.51
N PRO A 133 11.46 -9.18 6.87
CA PRO A 133 11.43 -9.69 5.50
C PRO A 133 10.49 -10.89 5.32
N MET A 134 10.32 -11.71 6.36
CA MET A 134 9.38 -12.84 6.35
C MET A 134 7.92 -12.34 6.27
N ASP A 135 7.56 -11.32 7.06
CA ASP A 135 6.23 -10.72 7.02
C ASP A 135 5.90 -10.18 5.63
N SER A 136 6.88 -9.50 5.02
CA SER A 136 6.74 -9.00 3.64
C SER A 136 6.60 -10.13 2.61
N ALA A 137 7.39 -11.20 2.73
CA ALA A 137 7.28 -12.35 1.84
C ALA A 137 5.92 -13.06 1.97
N LEU A 138 5.40 -13.22 3.18
CA LEU A 138 4.08 -13.79 3.45
C LEU A 138 2.95 -12.88 2.94
N ALA A 139 3.05 -11.57 3.17
CA ALA A 139 2.13 -10.58 2.62
C ALA A 139 2.07 -10.68 1.09
N ARG A 140 3.23 -10.69 0.43
CA ARG A 140 3.34 -10.88 -1.02
C ARG A 140 2.72 -12.19 -1.48
N GLN A 141 3.00 -13.30 -0.79
CA GLN A 141 2.39 -14.60 -1.10
C GLN A 141 0.87 -14.57 -0.96
N ARG A 142 0.29 -13.80 -0.04
CA ARG A 142 -1.16 -13.65 0.05
C ARG A 142 -1.73 -12.85 -1.12
N VAL A 143 -1.04 -11.80 -1.56
CA VAL A 143 -1.44 -11.01 -2.74
C VAL A 143 -1.38 -11.88 -4.02
N GLN A 144 -0.31 -12.66 -4.21
CA GLN A 144 -0.14 -13.54 -5.38
C GLN A 144 -0.97 -14.84 -5.31
N GLY A 145 -1.05 -15.43 -4.11
CA GLY A 145 -1.65 -16.74 -3.81
C GLY A 145 -3.18 -16.77 -3.81
N GLY A 146 -3.83 -15.63 -4.05
CA GLY A 146 -5.21 -15.60 -4.54
C GLY A 146 -5.40 -16.35 -5.88
N GLY A 147 -4.34 -16.90 -6.49
CA GLY A 147 -4.35 -17.78 -7.66
C GLY A 147 -4.20 -19.29 -7.40
N SER A 148 -3.92 -19.77 -6.19
CA SER A 148 -3.64 -21.20 -5.97
C SER A 148 -4.20 -21.72 -4.64
N VAL A 149 -5.50 -22.01 -4.63
CA VAL A 149 -6.03 -23.12 -3.83
C VAL A 149 -6.84 -24.02 -4.74
N SER A 150 -6.13 -24.78 -5.57
CA SER A 150 -6.65 -26.00 -6.17
C SER A 150 -5.50 -26.99 -6.32
N GLY A 151 -5.53 -28.04 -5.50
CA GLY A 151 -4.68 -29.22 -5.62
C GLY A 151 -3.60 -29.36 -4.54
N MET A 152 -3.99 -29.81 -3.35
CA MET A 152 -3.69 -31.14 -2.81
C MET A 152 -4.24 -31.28 -1.39
#